data_AF-A0A950E2D5-F1
#
_entry.id   AF-A0A950E2D5-F1
#
_cell.length_a   1.000
_cell.length_b   1.000
_cell.length_c   1.000
_cell.angle_alpha   90.00
_cell.angle_beta   90.00
_cell.angle_gamma   90.00
#
_symmetry.space_group_name_H-M   'P 1'
#
loop_
_entity.id
_entity.type
_entity.pdbx_description
1 polymer ?
#
loop_
_entity_poly.entity_id
_entity_poly.type
_entity_poly.pdbx_seq_one_letter_code
_entity_poly.pdbx_strand_id
1 'polypeptide(L)' 'MLLYDSRVSGNCYEVRQLFAHLGIAYERREVDVIDRSERGELLGTLNPALRVPTLVFDDGRSMGESDAIMFYFA' A
#
# COMPACT_ATOMS: atom_id res chain seq x y z
N MET A 1 3.16 10.69 -2.05
CA MET A 1 2.66 9.48 -1.36
C MET A 1 3.46 8.26 -1.80
N LEU A 2 3.67 7.29 -0.89
CA LEU A 2 4.38 6.04 -1.15
C LEU A 2 3.46 4.83 -0.90
N LEU A 3 3.30 3.96 -1.89
CA LEU A 3 2.55 2.70 -1.76
C LEU A 3 3.51 1.52 -1.60
N TYR A 4 3.45 0.84 -0.46
CA TYR A 4 4.01 -0.49 -0.30
C TYR A 4 3.11 -1.48 -1.03
N ASP A 5 3.67 -2.06 -2.10
CA ASP A 5 2.93 -2.66 -3.21
C ASP A 5 3.47 -4.07 -3.50
N SER A 6 2.64 -4.91 -4.11
CA SER A 6 3.11 -6.13 -4.77
C SER A 6 2.38 -6.32 -6.09
N ARG A 7 3.15 -6.62 -7.15
CA ARG A 7 2.59 -6.80 -8.51
C ARG A 7 1.58 -7.94 -8.57
N VAL A 8 1.80 -9.01 -7.80
CA VAL A 8 0.96 -10.21 -7.78
C VAL A 8 -0.25 -10.12 -6.83
N SER A 9 -0.38 -9.02 -6.07
CA SER A 9 -1.50 -8.82 -5.15
C SER A 9 -2.69 -8.16 -5.84
N GLY A 10 -3.88 -8.80 -5.77
CA GLY A 10 -5.14 -8.24 -6.24
C GLY A 10 -5.53 -6.95 -5.50
N ASN A 11 -5.46 -6.97 -4.16
CA ASN A 11 -5.77 -5.80 -3.33
C ASN A 11 -4.87 -4.59 -3.65
N CYS A 12 -3.59 -4.83 -3.96
CA CYS A 12 -2.73 -3.74 -4.38
C CYS A 12 -3.09 -3.25 -5.79
N TYR A 13 -3.47 -4.16 -6.69
CA TYR A 13 -3.94 -3.81 -8.04
C TYR A 13 -5.16 -2.89 -7.99
N GLU A 14 -6.13 -3.13 -7.10
CA GLU A 14 -7.28 -2.24 -6.88
C GLU A 14 -6.86 -0.80 -6.59
N VAL A 15 -5.94 -0.61 -5.63
CA VAL A 15 -5.43 0.72 -5.26
C VAL A 15 -4.69 1.37 -6.45
N ARG A 16 -3.86 0.61 -7.17
CA ARG A 16 -3.17 1.12 -8.37
C ARG A 16 -4.16 1.58 -9.44
N GLN A 17 -5.24 0.81 -9.65
CA GLN A 17 -6.28 1.14 -10.62
C GLN A 17 -7.06 2.38 -10.20
N LEU A 18 -7.38 2.54 -8.91
CA LEU A 18 -8.02 3.75 -8.42
C LEU A 18 -7.13 4.97 -8.64
N PHE A 19 -5.86 4.92 -8.27
CA PHE A 19 -4.95 6.05 -8.46
C PHE A 19 -4.72 6.39 -9.93
N ALA A 20 -4.66 5.39 -10.80
CA ALA A 20 -4.63 5.61 -12.25
C ALA A 20 -5.90 6.29 -12.75
N HIS A 21 -7.08 5.87 -12.27
CA HIS A 21 -8.36 6.47 -12.65
C HIS A 21 -8.50 7.92 -12.19
N LEU A 22 -8.01 8.23 -10.99
CA LEU A 22 -8.04 9.58 -10.41
C LEU A 22 -6.89 10.49 -10.89
N GLY A 23 -5.93 9.96 -11.66
CA GLY A 23 -4.75 10.70 -12.09
C GLY A 23 -3.81 11.08 -10.93
N ILE A 24 -3.83 10.31 -9.84
CA ILE A 24 -3.01 10.56 -8.65
C ILE A 24 -1.61 9.98 -8.88
N ALA A 25 -0.60 10.82 -8.73
CA ALA A 25 0.80 10.39 -8.74
C ALA A 25 1.21 9.81 -7.39
N TYR A 26 1.95 8.71 -7.41
CA TYR A 26 2.47 8.04 -6.22
C TYR A 26 3.72 7.24 -6.56
N GLU A 27 4.58 7.05 -5.56
CA GLU A 27 5.72 6.15 -5.65
C GLU A 27 5.32 4.75 -5.19
N ARG A 28 6.09 3.74 -5.60
CA ARG A 28 5.88 2.34 -5.23
C ARG A 28 7.13 1.74 -4.62
N ARG A 29 6.96 1.04 -3.50
CA ARG A 29 7.97 0.16 -2.92
C ARG A 29 7.48 -1.27 -3.01
N GLU A 30 8.17 -2.08 -3.81
CA GLU A 30 7.81 -3.49 -4.01
C GLU A 30 8.11 -4.29 -2.74
N VAL A 31 7.14 -5.12 -2.35
CA VAL A 31 7.21 -6.01 -1.18
C VAL A 31 6.84 -7.42 -1.61
N ASP A 32 7.66 -8.38 -1.21
CA ASP A 32 7.37 -9.79 -1.44
C ASP A 32 6.16 -10.23 -0.57
N VAL A 33 5.26 -11.00 -1.19
CA VAL A 33 4.07 -11.54 -0.52
C VAL A 33 4.14 -13.04 -0.25
N ILE A 34 5.12 -13.70 -0.86
CA ILE A 34 5.49 -15.10 -0.68
C ILE A 34 6.50 -15.20 0.47
N ASP A 35 7.67 -14.58 0.33
CA ASP A 35 8.61 -14.42 1.45
C ASP A 35 8.19 -13.22 2.30
N ARG A 36 8.06 -13.45 3.61
CA ARG A 36 7.53 -12.48 4.57
C ARG A 36 8.51 -12.11 5.66
N SER A 37 9.74 -12.61 5.57
CA SER A 37 10.79 -12.44 6.58
C SER A 37 11.09 -10.96 6.86
N GLU A 38 11.06 -10.10 5.85
CA GLU A 38 11.38 -8.66 5.98
C GLU A 38 10.19 -7.78 6.42
N ARG A 39 8.97 -8.33 6.54
CA ARG A 39 7.78 -7.49 6.75
C ARG A 39 7.79 -6.71 8.05
N GLY A 40 8.38 -7.27 9.11
CA GLY A 40 8.51 -6.58 10.40
C GLY A 40 9.30 -5.29 10.28
N GLU A 41 10.41 -5.32 9.53
CA GLU A 41 11.25 -4.15 9.28
C GLU A 41 10.57 -3.15 8.33
N LEU A 42 9.97 -3.65 7.24
CA LEU A 42 9.38 -2.81 6.21
C LEU A 42 8.09 -2.11 6.64
N LEU A 43 7.24 -2.80 7.41
CA LEU A 43 5.88 -2.36 7.70
C LEU A 43 5.57 -2.21 9.19
N GLY A 44 6.44 -2.67 10.11
CA GLY A 44 6.11 -2.75 11.54
C GLY A 44 5.71 -1.43 12.18
N THR A 45 6.27 -0.31 11.73
CA THR A 45 5.93 1.03 12.21
C THR A 45 4.78 1.69 11.42
N LEU A 46 4.37 1.09 10.30
CA LEU A 46 3.42 1.67 9.35
C LEU A 46 2.06 0.95 9.35
N ASN A 47 2.07 -0.37 9.45
CA ASN A 47 0.89 -1.20 9.42
C ASN A 47 1.09 -2.42 10.35
N PRO A 48 0.44 -2.47 11.52
CA PRO A 48 0.59 -3.58 12.46
C PRO A 48 0.12 -4.93 11.89
N ALA A 49 -0.70 -4.92 10.83
CA ALA A 49 -1.11 -6.13 10.14
C ALA A 49 0.00 -6.73 9.26
N LEU A 50 1.12 -6.01 9.07
CA LEU A 50 2.28 -6.41 8.26
C LEU A 50 1.85 -6.90 6.88
N ARG A 51 1.01 -6.13 6.19
CA ARG A 51 0.40 -6.49 4.91
C ARG A 51 0.45 -5.35 3.90
N VAL A 52 0.43 -5.74 2.63
CA VAL A 52 0.22 -4.82 1.51
C VAL A 52 -1.23 -4.93 1.02
N PRO A 53 -1.84 -3.86 0.48
CA PRO A 53 -1.26 -2.52 0.33
C PRO A 53 -1.12 -1.79 1.67
N THR A 54 -0.07 -0.99 1.80
CA THR A 54 0.07 0.04 2.85
C THR A 54 0.47 1.35 2.18
N LEU A 55 -0.34 2.38 2.30
CA LEU A 55 -0.08 3.71 1.79
C LEU A 55 0.53 4.58 2.89
N VAL A 56 1.57 5.35 2.55
CA VAL A 56 2.13 6.41 3.39
C VAL A 56 1.86 7.75 2.71
N PHE A 57 1.18 8.64 3.43
CA PHE A 57 0.90 10.00 3.01
C PHE A 57 2.13 10.89 3.15
N ASP A 58 2.12 12.04 2.47
CA ASP A 58 3.25 12.98 2.50
C ASP A 58 3.47 13.62 3.88
N ASP A 59 2.45 13.59 4.75
CA ASP A 59 2.54 14.01 6.15
C ASP A 59 3.03 12.91 7.12
N GLY A 60 3.38 11.74 6.58
CA GLY A 60 3.92 10.61 7.33
C GLY A 60 2.88 9.68 7.96
N ARG A 61 1.58 9.99 7.87
CA ARG A 61 0.54 9.03 8.29
C ARG A 61 0.51 7.82 7.35
N SER A 62 0.10 6.67 7.87
CA SER A 62 -0.02 5.43 7.10
C SER A 62 -1.44 4.85 7.17
N MET A 63 -1.82 4.13 6.12
CA MET A 63 -3.10 3.43 6.00
C MET A 63 -2.89 2.08 5.34
N GLY A 64 -3.30 1.01 6.02
CA GLY A 64 -3.43 -0.33 5.44
C GLY A 64 -4.87 -0.62 5.00
N GLU A 65 -5.09 -1.82 4.48
CA GLU A 65 -6.37 -2.32 3.94
C GLU A 65 -6.80 -1.61 2.64
N SER A 66 -6.99 -2.38 1.55
CA SER A 66 -7.31 -1.81 0.24
C SER A 66 -8.64 -1.07 0.26
N ASP A 67 -9.69 -1.65 0.81
CA ASP A 67 -11.03 -1.02 0.85
C ASP A 67 -11.04 0.30 1.64
N ALA A 68 -10.23 0.41 2.70
CA ALA A 68 -10.09 1.66 3.45
C ALA A 68 -9.41 2.74 2.61
N ILE A 69 -8.35 2.38 1.89
CA ILE A 69 -7.69 3.28 0.93
C ILE A 69 -8.67 3.68 -0.17
N MET A 70 -9.40 2.72 -0.74
CA MET A 70 -10.40 2.98 -1.78
C MET A 70 -11.46 3.98 -1.30
N PHE A 71 -12.01 3.76 -0.11
CA PHE A 71 -13.03 4.63 0.49
C PHE A 71 -12.50 6.04 0.81
N TYR A 72 -11.22 6.17 1.16
CA TYR A 72 -10.63 7.48 1.45
C TYR A 72 -10.50 8.38 0.20
N PHE A 73 -10.30 7.78 -0.98
CA PHE A 73 -10.08 8.51 -2.23
C PHE A 73 -11.30 8.55 -3.17
N ALA A 74 -12.35 7.78 -2.88
CA ALA A 74 -13.63 7.79 -3.60
C ALA A 74 -14.59 8.85 -3.03
#